data_AF-A0A060CDT6-F1
#
_entry.id   AF-A0A060CDT6-F1
#
_cell.length_a   1.000
_cell.length_b   1.000
_cell.length_c   1.000
_cell.angle_alpha   90.00
_cell.angle_beta   90.00
_cell.angle_gamma   90.00
#
_symmetry.space_group_name_H-M   'P 1'
#
loop_
_entity.id
_entity.type
_entity.pdbx_description
1 polymer ?
#
loop_
_entity_poly.entity_id
_entity_poly.type
_entity_poly.pdbx_seq_one_letter_code
_entity_poly.pdbx_strand_id
1 'polypeptide(L)'
;HRTYAIAVAFCEEIEKSGLAAMVYGNGNTLSSYDLEQLASRGFWYASYENSPSSNLCFALWQYSNTGSVAGIDGDVDLDIDLTPALNAASD
;
A
#
# COMPACT_ATOMS: atom_id res chain seq x y z
N HIS A 1 -12.63 -6.06 -14.87
CA HIS A 1 -13.75 -5.38 -14.19
C HIS A 1 -14.26 -6.05 -12.91
N ARG A 2 -13.80 -7.25 -12.48
CA ARG A 2 -14.30 -7.88 -11.23
C ARG A 2 -13.39 -7.70 -10.00
N THR A 3 -12.09 -7.51 -10.21
CA THR A 3 -11.10 -7.57 -9.12
C THR A 3 -11.19 -6.38 -8.15
N TYR A 4 -11.41 -5.16 -8.66
CA TYR A 4 -11.58 -3.98 -7.79
C TYR A 4 -12.83 -4.08 -6.90
N ALA A 5 -13.94 -4.60 -7.42
CA ALA A 5 -15.18 -4.74 -6.66
C ALA A 5 -15.03 -5.74 -5.49
N ILE A 6 -14.19 -6.78 -5.69
CA ILE A 6 -13.83 -7.71 -4.61
C ILE A 6 -12.97 -7.01 -3.56
N ALA A 7 -11.99 -6.18 -3.97
CA ALA A 7 -11.17 -5.42 -3.04
C ALA A 7 -12.01 -4.45 -2.20
N VAL A 8 -12.95 -3.72 -2.82
CA VAL A 8 -13.89 -2.83 -2.12
C VAL A 8 -14.73 -3.61 -1.11
N ALA A 9 -15.39 -4.70 -1.55
CA ALA A 9 -16.24 -5.49 -0.66
C ALA A 9 -15.47 -6.10 0.52
N PHE A 10 -14.22 -6.52 0.30
CA PHE A 10 -13.35 -7.01 1.36
C PHE A 10 -13.02 -5.91 2.37
N CYS A 11 -12.59 -4.73 1.90
CA CYS A 11 -12.30 -3.60 2.78
C CYS A 11 -13.52 -3.18 3.59
N GLU A 12 -14.70 -3.09 2.97
CA GLU A 12 -15.95 -2.76 3.65
C GLU A 12 -16.30 -3.77 4.76
N GLU A 13 -16.03 -5.06 4.55
CA GLU A 13 -16.29 -6.08 5.56
C GLU A 13 -15.34 -5.95 6.76
N ILE A 14 -14.06 -5.70 6.52
CA ILE A 14 -13.08 -5.43 7.58
C ILE A 14 -13.47 -4.16 8.37
N GLU A 15 -13.89 -3.11 7.66
CA GLU A 15 -14.28 -1.82 8.24
C GLU A 15 -15.50 -1.96 9.18
N LYS A 16 -16.43 -2.90 8.93
CA LYS A 16 -17.56 -3.18 9.85
C LYS A 16 -17.12 -3.66 11.23
N SER A 17 -15.91 -4.20 11.36
CA SER A 17 -15.34 -4.58 12.65
C SER A 17 -14.63 -3.44 13.39
N GLY A 18 -14.61 -2.23 12.82
CA GLY A 18 -13.94 -1.06 13.37
C GLY A 18 -12.43 -1.01 13.07
N LEU A 19 -11.94 -1.86 12.17
CA LEU A 19 -10.56 -1.88 11.71
C LEU A 19 -10.39 -1.04 10.44
N ALA A 20 -9.23 -0.38 10.29
CA ALA A 20 -8.87 0.26 9.03
C ALA A 20 -8.36 -0.77 8.03
N ALA A 21 -8.82 -0.70 6.79
CA ALA A 21 -8.33 -1.50 5.68
C ALA A 21 -7.39 -0.68 4.78
N MET A 22 -6.45 -1.34 4.12
CA MET A 22 -5.53 -0.75 3.14
C MET A 22 -5.29 -1.75 1.99
N VAL A 23 -5.03 -1.26 0.79
CA VAL A 23 -4.77 -2.12 -0.38
C VAL A 23 -3.27 -2.16 -0.69
N TYR A 24 -2.71 -3.37 -0.72
CA TYR A 24 -1.32 -3.62 -1.13
C TYR A 24 -1.21 -4.01 -2.60
N GLY A 25 -0.17 -3.54 -3.29
CA GLY A 25 0.19 -4.03 -4.61
C GLY A 25 1.31 -3.25 -5.31
N ASN A 26 1.83 -3.83 -6.39
CA ASN A 26 2.74 -3.15 -7.31
C ASN A 26 1.97 -2.43 -8.44
N GLY A 27 2.69 -1.68 -9.29
CA GLY A 27 2.07 -0.90 -10.39
C GLY A 27 1.22 -1.74 -11.35
N ASN A 28 1.64 -2.98 -11.64
CA ASN A 28 0.88 -3.88 -12.50
C ASN A 28 -0.44 -4.32 -11.84
N THR A 29 -0.41 -4.62 -10.54
CA THR A 29 -1.62 -5.03 -9.80
C THR A 29 -2.60 -3.87 -9.67
N LEU A 30 -2.11 -2.72 -9.22
CA LEU A 30 -2.94 -1.55 -8.94
C LEU A 30 -3.48 -0.90 -10.22
N SER A 31 -2.77 -0.98 -11.35
CA SER A 31 -3.30 -0.50 -12.65
C SER A 31 -4.54 -1.27 -13.12
N SER A 32 -4.82 -2.46 -12.55
CA SER A 32 -6.03 -3.22 -12.86
C SER A 32 -7.26 -2.79 -12.04
N TYR A 33 -7.07 -1.91 -11.05
CA TYR A 33 -8.12 -1.46 -10.12
C TYR A 33 -8.67 -0.09 -10.49
N ASP A 34 -9.91 0.15 -10.06
CA ASP A 34 -10.45 1.50 -9.95
C ASP A 34 -9.92 2.12 -8.65
N LEU A 35 -8.82 2.87 -8.76
CA LEU A 35 -8.07 3.38 -7.61
C LEU A 35 -8.83 4.48 -6.86
N GLU A 36 -9.72 5.21 -7.54
CA GLU A 36 -10.52 6.27 -6.91
C GLU A 36 -11.44 5.68 -5.83
N GLN A 37 -12.05 4.53 -6.10
CA GLN A 37 -12.93 3.81 -5.17
C GLN A 37 -12.20 3.28 -3.92
N LEU A 38 -10.88 3.18 -3.98
CA LEU A 38 -10.03 2.64 -2.91
C LEU A 38 -9.18 3.74 -2.24
N ALA A 39 -9.11 4.95 -2.80
CA ALA A 39 -8.20 5.99 -2.37
C ALA A 39 -8.40 6.41 -0.90
N SER A 40 -9.64 6.41 -0.40
CA SER A 40 -9.93 6.75 1.00
C SER A 40 -9.34 5.77 2.02
N ARG A 41 -8.93 4.58 1.58
CA ARG A 41 -8.34 3.50 2.41
C ARG A 41 -6.82 3.54 2.40
N GLY A 42 -6.23 4.33 1.51
CA GLY A 42 -4.79 4.38 1.29
C GLY A 42 -4.23 3.15 0.59
N PHE A 43 -2.97 3.26 0.18
CA PHE A 43 -2.26 2.22 -0.54
C PHE A 43 -0.92 1.88 0.13
N TRP A 44 -0.59 0.60 0.11
CA TRP A 44 0.73 0.07 0.40
C TRP A 44 1.38 -0.37 -0.92
N TYR A 45 2.29 0.45 -1.42
CA TYR A 45 2.83 0.31 -2.76
C TYR A 45 4.16 -0.45 -2.77
N ALA A 46 4.25 -1.49 -3.60
CA ALA A 46 5.50 -2.22 -3.81
C ALA A 46 6.23 -1.74 -5.05
N SER A 47 7.46 -1.24 -4.85
CA SER A 47 8.36 -0.80 -5.92
C SER A 47 9.79 -0.77 -5.42
N TYR A 48 10.66 -1.62 -5.96
CA TYR A 48 12.04 -1.81 -5.47
C TYR A 48 13.04 -0.84 -6.12
N GLU A 49 12.64 0.43 -6.17
CA GLU A 49 13.42 1.53 -6.73
C GLU A 49 14.17 2.27 -5.61
N ASN A 50 15.14 3.12 -5.98
CA ASN A 50 15.91 3.87 -4.98
C ASN A 50 15.12 5.05 -4.35
N SER A 51 13.96 5.39 -4.89
CA SER A 51 13.11 6.47 -4.37
C SER A 51 11.62 6.15 -4.56
N PRO A 52 10.75 6.67 -3.68
CA PRO A 52 9.30 6.49 -3.79
C PRO A 52 8.78 7.35 -4.96
N SER A 53 8.73 6.78 -6.16
CA SER A 53 8.24 7.46 -7.36
C SER A 53 7.03 6.73 -7.95
N SER A 54 5.88 7.40 -7.92
CA SER A 54 4.65 6.96 -8.57
C SER A 54 3.69 8.13 -8.75
N ASN A 55 2.75 8.02 -9.70
CA ASN A 55 1.58 8.91 -9.76
C ASN A 55 0.52 8.56 -8.72
N LEU A 56 0.67 7.42 -8.04
CA LEU A 56 -0.19 7.00 -6.93
C LEU A 56 0.27 7.66 -5.63
N CYS A 57 -0.65 8.29 -4.89
CA CYS A 57 -0.40 8.67 -3.51
C CYS A 57 -0.52 7.43 -2.62
N PHE A 58 0.58 6.96 -2.04
CA PHE A 58 0.61 5.77 -1.17
C PHE A 58 1.14 6.11 0.22
N ALA A 59 0.59 5.43 1.22
CA ALA A 59 0.91 5.63 2.64
C ALA A 59 2.12 4.80 3.07
N LEU A 60 2.22 3.56 2.60
CA LEU A 60 3.33 2.65 2.88
C LEU A 60 4.08 2.32 1.59
N TRP A 61 5.40 2.21 1.66
CA TRP A 61 6.25 1.85 0.55
C TRP A 61 7.08 0.61 0.85
N GLN A 62 6.82 -0.49 0.15
CA GLN A 62 7.72 -1.64 0.14
C GLN A 62 8.83 -1.42 -0.87
N TYR A 63 10.04 -1.14 -0.37
CA TYR A 63 11.19 -0.75 -1.20
C TYR A 63 12.20 -1.88 -1.41
N SER A 64 12.07 -3.00 -0.70
CA SER A 64 12.90 -4.18 -0.91
C SER A 64 12.14 -5.45 -0.51
N ASN A 65 12.47 -6.56 -1.15
CA ASN A 65 12.09 -7.92 -0.75
C ASN A 65 13.28 -8.79 -0.33
N THR A 66 14.49 -8.23 -0.33
CA THR A 66 15.75 -8.90 0.03
C THR A 66 16.48 -8.13 1.13
N GLY A 67 15.72 -7.56 2.06
CA GLY A 67 16.25 -6.88 3.22
C GLY A 67 16.89 -7.83 4.22
N SER A 68 17.61 -7.25 5.19
CA SER A 68 18.18 -7.96 6.32
C SER A 68 17.89 -7.19 7.60
N VAL A 69 17.25 -7.86 8.56
CA VAL A 69 16.90 -7.30 9.87
C VAL A 69 17.38 -8.27 10.94
N ALA A 70 18.09 -7.77 11.95
CA ALA A 70 18.57 -8.60 13.06
C ALA A 70 17.39 -9.32 13.75
N GLY A 71 17.45 -10.65 13.81
CA GLY A 71 16.37 -11.48 14.38
C GLY A 71 15.42 -12.09 13.33
N ILE A 72 15.63 -11.83 12.04
CA ILE A 72 14.92 -12.49 10.95
C ILE A 72 15.94 -13.25 10.09
N ASP A 73 15.72 -14.57 9.95
CA ASP A 73 16.55 -15.42 9.11
C ASP A 73 16.09 -15.35 7.66
N GLY A 74 17.03 -15.10 6.75
CA GLY A 74 16.77 -14.99 5.31
C GLY A 74 16.35 -13.59 4.87
N ASP A 75 15.91 -13.50 3.62
CA ASP A 75 15.44 -12.28 2.99
C ASP A 75 14.10 -11.83 3.60
N VAL A 76 13.97 -10.53 3.87
CA VAL A 76 12.73 -9.93 4.40
C VAL A 76 12.33 -8.67 3.64
N ASP A 77 11.01 -8.47 3.50
CA ASP A 77 10.46 -7.23 2.96
C ASP A 77 10.79 -6.03 3.87
N LEU A 78 11.16 -4.91 3.27
CA LEU A 78 11.41 -3.65 3.99
C LEU A 78 10.44 -2.58 3.52
N ASP A 79 9.84 -1.91 4.48
CA ASP A 79 8.76 -0.95 4.29
C ASP A 79 9.05 0.38 4.98
N ILE A 80 8.60 1.48 4.37
CA ILE A 80 8.65 2.82 4.96
C ILE A 80 7.22 3.36 5.08
N ASP A 81 6.90 3.89 6.26
CA ASP A 81 5.67 4.65 6.50
C ASP A 81 5.85 6.12 6.12
N LEU A 82 5.15 6.55 5.07
CA LEU A 82 5.14 7.91 4.54
C LEU A 82 3.96 8.73 5.05
N THR A 83 3.05 8.17 5.85
CA THR A 83 1.92 8.93 6.43
C THR A 83 2.35 10.19 7.18
N PRO A 84 3.49 10.24 7.91
CA PRO A 84 3.92 11.49 8.55
C PRO A 84 4.25 12.58 7.53
N ALA A 85 4.88 12.22 6.40
CA ALA A 85 5.24 13.16 5.34
C ALA A 85 3.99 13.65 4.58
N LEU A 86 3.02 12.76 4.34
CA LEU A 86 1.75 13.11 3.70
C LEU A 86 0.92 14.08 4.55
N ASN A 87 0.86 13.86 5.86
CA ASN A 87 0.15 14.74 6.78
C ASN A 87 0.79 16.14 6.82
N ALA A 88 2.12 16.21 6.88
CA ALA A 88 2.84 17.49 6.89
C ALA A 88 2.72 18.29 5.58
N ALA A 89 2.45 17.64 4.45
CA ALA A 89 2.25 18.30 3.16
C ALA A 89 0.80 18.79 2.94
N SER A 90 -0.12 18.43 3.83
CA SER A 90 -1.54 18.79 3.76
C SER A 90 -1.90 20.02 4.61
N ASP A 91 -0.94 20.53 5.39
CA ASP A 91 -0.99 21.77 6.18
C ASP A 91 -0.49 22.99 5.37
#